data_AF-A0A962LK74-F1
#
_entry.id   AF-A0A962LK74-F1
#
_cell.length_a   1.000
_cell.length_b   1.000
_cell.length_c   1.000
_cell.angle_alpha   90.00
_cell.angle_beta   90.00
_cell.angle_gamma   90.00
#
_symmetry.space_group_name_H-M   'P 1'
#
loop_
_entity.id
_entity.type
_entity.pdbx_description
1 polymer ?
#
loop_
_entity_poly.entity_id
_entity_poly.type
_entity_poly.pdbx_seq_one_letter_code
_entity_poly.pdbx_strand_id
1 'polypeptide(L)'
;MIKQTLALIGLTLSVSVNAATIFIVDGATQWQATGVIVSAGQTLNIQATGLVIYIEDSSFPPLSPDGFGAFGPSDPSNLLPSAPFGTLIGKIGSTPVPEALPGFGAGFVGSSYSQTMPISGELYLAFNDNVYSDNGGSFTATISTVPIPAAAWLFGSALLGLGVIKRKRA
;
A
#
# COMPACT_ATOMS: atom_id res chain seq x y z
N MET A 1 -25.09 -24.14 48.43
CA MET A 1 -23.76 -23.53 48.17
C MET A 1 -23.39 -23.77 46.71
N ILE A 2 -23.66 -22.83 45.82
CA ILE A 2 -23.35 -22.94 44.39
C ILE A 2 -22.05 -22.19 44.15
N LYS A 3 -20.97 -22.91 43.83
CA LYS A 3 -19.68 -22.32 43.42
C LYS A 3 -19.79 -21.95 41.94
N GLN A 4 -19.85 -20.65 41.63
CA GLN A 4 -19.72 -20.15 40.27
C GLN A 4 -18.23 -20.13 39.92
N THR A 5 -17.82 -21.01 39.02
CA THR A 5 -16.47 -20.98 38.45
C THR A 5 -16.49 -20.05 37.24
N LEU A 6 -15.90 -18.85 37.37
CA LEU A 6 -15.63 -17.97 36.24
C LEU A 6 -14.54 -18.62 35.37
N ALA A 7 -14.89 -19.01 34.14
CA ALA A 7 -13.90 -19.35 33.12
C ALA A 7 -13.41 -18.04 32.48
N LEU A 8 -12.19 -17.62 32.83
CA LEU A 8 -11.51 -16.51 32.17
C LEU A 8 -10.88 -17.04 30.89
N ILE A 9 -11.54 -16.84 29.75
CA ILE A 9 -10.96 -17.14 28.43
C ILE A 9 -9.97 -16.02 28.12
N GLY A 10 -8.68 -16.28 28.33
CA GLY A 10 -7.60 -15.40 27.90
C GLY A 10 -7.45 -15.48 26.39
N LEU A 11 -7.97 -14.49 25.66
CA LEU A 11 -7.74 -14.35 24.23
C LEU A 11 -6.41 -13.61 24.02
N THR A 12 -5.36 -14.33 23.64
CA THR A 12 -4.10 -13.72 23.23
C THR A 12 -4.24 -13.21 21.80
N LEU A 13 -4.01 -11.91 21.60
CA LEU A 13 -4.02 -11.30 20.28
C LEU A 13 -2.60 -11.22 19.74
N SER A 14 -2.29 -12.00 18.71
CA SER A 14 -1.00 -11.93 18.02
C SER A 14 -1.10 -10.90 16.89
N VAL A 15 -0.44 -9.75 17.04
CA VAL A 15 -0.21 -8.82 15.93
C VAL A 15 1.13 -9.20 15.30
N SER A 16 1.09 -9.92 14.18
CA SER A 16 2.29 -10.18 13.38
C SER A 16 2.51 -9.01 12.42
N VAL A 17 3.57 -8.24 12.64
CA VAL A 17 4.09 -7.30 11.63
C VAL A 17 5.04 -8.09 10.74
N ASN A 18 4.77 -8.16 9.43
CA ASN A 18 5.77 -8.73 8.51
C ASN A 18 6.99 -7.82 8.48
N ALA A 19 8.18 -8.40 8.51
CA ALA A 19 9.43 -7.65 8.35
C ALA A 19 9.38 -6.82 7.06
N ALA A 20 9.90 -5.59 7.13
CA ALA A 20 9.93 -4.73 5.97
C ALA A 20 10.81 -5.34 4.88
N THR A 21 10.29 -5.38 3.65
CA THR A 21 11.01 -5.81 2.45
C THR A 21 11.56 -4.58 1.75
N ILE A 22 12.86 -4.56 1.45
CA ILE A 22 13.45 -3.53 0.59
C ILE A 22 13.44 -4.05 -0.83
N PHE A 23 12.87 -3.27 -1.75
CA PHE A 23 12.77 -3.58 -3.16
C PHE A 23 13.32 -2.43 -4.00
N ILE A 24 14.13 -2.74 -5.00
CA ILE A 24 14.63 -1.75 -5.96
C ILE A 24 13.70 -1.74 -7.16
N VAL A 25 13.07 -0.60 -7.42
CA VAL A 25 12.26 -0.38 -8.62
C VAL A 25 13.15 0.24 -9.66
N ASP A 26 13.59 -0.56 -10.62
CA ASP A 26 14.38 -0.10 -11.76
C ASP A 26 13.51 0.78 -12.67
N GLY A 27 13.98 2.00 -12.97
CA GLY A 27 13.27 2.95 -13.83
C GLY A 27 13.22 2.53 -15.31
N ALA A 28 14.12 1.65 -15.74
CA ALA A 28 14.19 1.11 -17.10
C ALA A 28 13.35 -0.17 -17.30
N THR A 29 12.65 -0.62 -16.26
CA THR A 29 11.81 -1.80 -16.31
C THR A 29 10.35 -1.45 -16.00
N GLN A 30 9.43 -2.08 -16.73
CA GLN A 30 7.99 -1.97 -16.49
C GLN A 30 7.57 -2.62 -15.14
N TRP A 31 6.35 -3.17 -15.05
CA TRP A 31 5.85 -3.83 -13.84
C TRP A 31 6.81 -4.90 -13.31
N GLN A 32 7.34 -4.67 -12.11
CA GLN A 32 8.28 -5.54 -11.43
C GLN A 32 7.59 -6.25 -10.26
N ALA A 33 7.67 -7.58 -10.24
CA ALA A 33 7.15 -8.40 -9.15
C ALA A 33 8.01 -8.22 -7.90
N THR A 34 7.39 -7.88 -6.77
CA THR A 34 8.13 -7.61 -5.52
C THR A 34 8.34 -8.87 -4.68
N GLY A 35 7.61 -9.96 -4.96
CA GLY A 35 7.52 -11.13 -4.08
C GLY A 35 6.69 -10.90 -2.81
N VAL A 36 6.20 -9.68 -2.57
CA VAL A 36 5.38 -9.35 -1.41
C VAL A 36 3.93 -9.76 -1.69
N ILE A 37 3.43 -10.69 -0.89
CA ILE A 37 2.03 -11.11 -0.91
C ILE A 37 1.22 -10.26 0.06
N VAL A 38 0.20 -9.60 -0.47
CA VAL A 38 -0.71 -8.73 0.25
C VAL A 38 -2.06 -9.43 0.38
N SER A 39 -2.66 -9.36 1.56
CA SER A 39 -4.02 -9.87 1.79
C SER A 39 -5.01 -8.73 1.94
N ALA A 40 -6.23 -8.92 1.43
CA ALA A 40 -7.34 -8.00 1.64
C ALA A 40 -7.54 -7.73 3.14
N GLY A 41 -7.78 -6.47 3.49
CA GLY A 41 -7.87 -6.00 4.87
C GLY A 41 -6.53 -5.73 5.55
N GLN A 42 -5.38 -6.02 4.95
CA GLN A 42 -4.11 -5.54 5.46
C GLN A 42 -3.90 -4.06 5.09
N THR A 43 -3.23 -3.31 5.95
CA THR A 43 -2.64 -2.03 5.57
C THR A 43 -1.29 -2.28 4.92
N LEU A 44 -1.18 -1.88 3.65
CA LEU A 44 0.07 -1.85 2.91
C LEU A 44 0.74 -0.49 3.13
N ASN A 45 1.97 -0.51 3.64
CA ASN A 45 2.80 0.67 3.80
C ASN A 45 4.01 0.60 2.88
N ILE A 46 4.29 1.69 2.16
CA ILE A 46 5.47 1.81 1.31
C ILE A 46 6.10 3.17 1.56
N GLN A 47 7.41 3.18 1.85
CA GLN A 47 8.22 4.39 1.83
C GLN A 47 9.24 4.26 0.71
N ALA A 48 9.26 5.23 -0.20
CA ALA A 48 10.13 5.19 -1.36
C ALA A 48 11.06 6.41 -1.42
N THR A 49 12.30 6.18 -1.80
CA THR A 49 13.32 7.21 -2.06
C THR A 49 14.08 6.87 -3.35
N GLY A 50 15.03 7.71 -3.75
CA GLY A 50 15.81 7.53 -4.97
C GLY A 50 15.33 8.42 -6.10
N LEU A 51 15.95 8.26 -7.26
CA LEU A 51 15.75 9.10 -8.42
C LEU A 51 15.74 8.26 -9.70
N VAL A 52 14.85 8.60 -10.61
CA VAL A 52 14.77 8.03 -11.96
C VAL A 52 15.00 9.14 -12.99
N ILE A 53 15.85 8.85 -13.96
CA ILE A 53 16.03 9.63 -15.19
C ILE A 53 15.04 9.04 -16.20
N TYR A 54 14.18 9.88 -16.78
CA TYR A 54 13.11 9.46 -17.70
C TYR A 54 13.38 9.82 -19.16
N ILE A 55 14.56 10.39 -19.42
CA ILE A 55 15.05 10.76 -20.74
C ILE A 55 16.56 10.93 -20.67
N GLU A 56 17.28 10.49 -21.70
CA GLU A 56 18.74 10.70 -21.83
C GLU A 56 19.11 12.15 -22.22
N ASP A 57 18.49 13.14 -21.56
CA ASP A 57 18.81 14.56 -21.70
C ASP A 57 19.00 15.19 -20.32
N SER A 58 20.24 15.61 -20.03
CA SER A 58 20.63 16.18 -18.74
C SER A 58 20.02 17.55 -18.44
N SER A 59 19.34 18.16 -19.41
CA SER A 59 18.54 19.37 -19.22
C SER A 59 17.28 19.09 -18.38
N PHE A 60 16.84 17.83 -18.33
CA PHE A 60 15.70 17.42 -17.52
C PHE A 60 16.18 16.80 -16.20
N PRO A 61 15.73 17.29 -15.05
CA PRO A 61 16.14 16.75 -13.77
C PRO A 61 15.56 15.35 -13.55
N PRO A 62 16.28 14.45 -12.85
CA PRO A 62 15.71 13.20 -12.39
C PRO A 62 14.49 13.43 -11.50
N LEU A 63 13.55 12.49 -11.51
CA LEU A 63 12.32 12.54 -10.73
C LEU A 63 12.44 11.69 -9.47
N SER A 64 11.81 12.17 -8.38
CA SER A 64 11.60 11.37 -7.18
C SER A 64 10.41 10.41 -7.37
N PRO A 65 10.09 9.55 -6.39
CA PRO A 65 8.89 8.71 -6.45
C PRO A 65 7.58 9.48 -6.60
N ASP A 66 7.55 10.77 -6.24
CA ASP A 66 6.38 11.63 -6.42
C ASP A 66 6.26 12.20 -7.84
N GLY A 67 7.24 11.93 -8.72
CA GLY A 67 7.24 12.39 -10.10
C GLY A 67 7.08 13.90 -10.22
N PHE A 68 6.24 14.33 -11.15
CA PHE A 68 5.79 15.72 -11.25
C PHE A 68 4.62 16.07 -10.29
N GLY A 69 4.22 15.15 -9.42
CA GLY A 69 3.13 15.32 -8.45
C GLY A 69 1.76 15.49 -9.11
N ALA A 70 0.82 16.12 -8.39
CA ALA A 70 -0.55 16.40 -8.86
C ALA A 70 -0.63 17.28 -10.11
N PHE A 71 0.47 17.99 -10.41
CA PHE A 71 0.57 18.89 -11.56
C PHE A 71 1.28 18.23 -12.75
N GLY A 72 1.71 16.97 -12.59
CA GLY A 72 2.23 16.17 -13.69
C GLY A 72 1.15 15.85 -14.71
N PRO A 73 1.44 15.87 -16.01
CA PRO A 73 0.48 15.46 -17.02
C PRO A 73 0.09 13.99 -16.78
N SER A 74 -1.20 13.70 -16.82
CA SER A 74 -1.66 12.34 -17.12
C SER A 74 -1.52 12.14 -18.62
N ASP A 75 -0.72 11.16 -19.03
CA ASP A 75 -0.54 10.80 -20.43
C ASP A 75 -1.24 9.45 -20.68
N PRO A 76 -2.19 9.36 -21.63
CA PRO A 76 -2.86 8.12 -22.00
C PRO A 76 -1.94 6.98 -22.43
N SER A 77 -0.69 7.29 -22.82
CA SER A 77 0.30 6.31 -23.27
C SER A 77 1.15 5.74 -22.13
N ASN A 78 1.12 6.32 -20.93
CA ASN A 78 1.87 5.81 -19.77
C ASN A 78 1.47 4.39 -19.39
N LEU A 79 2.38 3.68 -18.72
CA LEU A 79 2.16 2.32 -18.22
C LEU A 79 0.89 2.22 -17.36
N LEU A 80 0.56 3.27 -16.60
CA LEU A 80 -0.72 3.43 -15.92
C LEU A 80 -1.30 4.83 -16.16
N PRO A 81 -2.24 4.98 -17.11
CA PRO A 81 -2.82 6.28 -17.48
C PRO A 81 -3.61 6.96 -16.37
N SER A 82 -4.05 6.22 -15.36
CA SER A 82 -4.80 6.77 -14.23
C SER A 82 -3.93 7.51 -13.21
N ALA A 83 -2.59 7.40 -13.28
CA ALA A 83 -1.65 8.05 -12.37
C ALA A 83 -0.76 9.08 -13.11
N PRO A 84 -0.18 10.09 -12.43
CA PRO A 84 0.65 11.09 -13.07
C PRO A 84 1.94 10.50 -13.64
N PHE A 85 2.43 11.10 -14.72
CA PHE A 85 3.72 10.76 -15.32
C PHE A 85 4.88 10.82 -14.31
N GLY A 86 5.79 9.86 -14.43
CA GLY A 86 7.03 9.78 -13.66
C GLY A 86 6.86 9.47 -12.17
N THR A 87 5.67 9.02 -11.75
CA THR A 87 5.41 8.63 -10.36
C THR A 87 5.75 7.16 -10.12
N LEU A 88 6.06 6.80 -8.87
CA LEU A 88 6.00 5.41 -8.43
C LEU A 88 4.54 4.97 -8.40
N ILE A 89 4.25 3.88 -9.12
CA ILE A 89 2.93 3.28 -9.22
C ILE A 89 2.94 1.83 -8.73
N GLY A 90 1.76 1.36 -8.33
CA GLY A 90 1.57 0.02 -7.77
C GLY A 90 0.28 -0.65 -8.21
N LYS A 91 0.31 -1.99 -8.24
CA LYS A 91 -0.88 -2.83 -8.42
C LYS A 91 -0.74 -4.13 -7.63
N ILE A 92 -1.88 -4.71 -7.26
CA ILE A 92 -1.97 -6.06 -6.71
C ILE A 92 -2.54 -6.98 -7.78
N GLY A 93 -1.75 -7.95 -8.22
CA GLY A 93 -2.07 -8.74 -9.42
C GLY A 93 -2.29 -7.83 -10.63
N SER A 94 -3.52 -7.79 -11.14
CA SER A 94 -3.91 -6.96 -12.28
C SER A 94 -4.59 -5.63 -11.91
N THR A 95 -4.84 -5.38 -10.62
CA THR A 95 -5.67 -4.26 -10.17
C THR A 95 -4.81 -3.16 -9.53
N PRO A 96 -4.86 -1.91 -10.01
CA PRO A 96 -4.16 -0.80 -9.38
C PRO A 96 -4.50 -0.67 -7.89
N VAL A 97 -3.53 -0.31 -7.08
CA VAL A 97 -3.78 -0.03 -5.67
C VAL A 97 -4.62 1.26 -5.53
N PRO A 98 -5.32 1.50 -4.39
CA PRO A 98 -5.89 2.81 -4.10
C PRO A 98 -4.87 3.95 -4.23
N GLU A 99 -5.32 5.17 -4.52
CA GLU A 99 -4.42 6.33 -4.62
C GLU A 99 -3.85 6.72 -3.25
N ALA A 100 -2.56 7.04 -3.18
CA ALA A 100 -1.93 7.51 -1.94
C ALA A 100 -2.51 8.85 -1.45
N LEU A 101 -2.82 9.74 -2.40
CA LEU A 101 -3.34 11.07 -2.18
C LEU A 101 -4.54 11.33 -3.11
N PRO A 102 -5.61 12.00 -2.63
CA PRO A 102 -6.78 12.28 -3.45
C PRO A 102 -6.45 13.09 -4.71
N GLY A 103 -6.97 12.64 -5.85
CA GLY A 103 -6.82 13.32 -7.14
C GLY A 103 -5.58 12.90 -7.93
N PHE A 104 -4.81 11.94 -7.45
CA PHE A 104 -3.67 11.35 -8.17
C PHE A 104 -4.07 10.07 -8.92
N GLY A 105 -5.26 9.55 -8.67
CA GLY A 105 -5.84 8.42 -9.37
C GLY A 105 -5.26 7.06 -8.96
N ALA A 106 -6.04 6.03 -9.25
CA ALA A 106 -5.74 4.67 -8.80
C ALA A 106 -4.37 4.22 -9.31
N GLY A 107 -3.61 3.60 -8.42
CA GLY A 107 -2.26 3.09 -8.62
C GLY A 107 -1.16 4.07 -8.24
N PHE A 108 -1.45 5.34 -7.95
CA PHE A 108 -0.45 6.26 -7.42
C PHE A 108 0.04 5.81 -6.02
N VAL A 109 1.34 5.56 -5.90
CA VAL A 109 2.00 5.17 -4.64
C VAL A 109 2.81 6.32 -4.06
N GLY A 110 3.62 7.00 -4.88
CA GLY A 110 4.44 8.13 -4.43
C GLY A 110 5.56 7.76 -3.46
N SER A 111 6.11 8.77 -2.77
CA SER A 111 7.18 8.60 -1.77
C SER A 111 6.69 8.03 -0.42
N SER A 112 5.40 8.19 -0.12
CA SER A 112 4.76 7.67 1.09
C SER A 112 3.37 7.14 0.81
N TYR A 113 3.15 5.89 1.16
CA TYR A 113 1.92 5.16 0.92
C TYR A 113 1.47 4.42 2.17
N SER A 114 0.21 4.59 2.56
CA SER A 114 -0.41 3.82 3.63
C SER A 114 -1.90 3.66 3.34
N GLN A 115 -2.30 2.47 2.91
CA GLN A 115 -3.69 2.21 2.53
C GLN A 115 -4.11 0.79 2.93
N THR A 116 -5.38 0.63 3.33
CA THR A 116 -5.98 -0.69 3.54
C THR A 116 -6.36 -1.31 2.20
N MET A 117 -5.90 -2.54 1.97
CA MET A 117 -6.01 -3.18 0.68
C MET A 117 -7.37 -3.86 0.53
N PRO A 118 -8.16 -3.56 -0.52
CA PRO A 118 -9.46 -4.19 -0.74
C PRO A 118 -9.33 -5.61 -1.33
N ILE A 119 -8.15 -5.97 -1.82
CA ILE A 119 -7.88 -7.20 -2.58
C ILE A 119 -6.60 -7.88 -2.10
N SER A 120 -6.49 -9.18 -2.40
CA SER A 120 -5.31 -9.99 -2.12
C SER A 120 -4.54 -10.29 -3.41
N GLY A 121 -3.22 -10.47 -3.30
CA GLY A 121 -2.36 -10.88 -4.40
C GLY A 121 -0.92 -10.44 -4.22
N GLU A 122 -0.10 -10.67 -5.24
CA GLU A 122 1.27 -10.18 -5.28
C GLU A 122 1.31 -8.69 -5.65
N LEU A 123 2.13 -7.92 -4.94
CA LEU A 123 2.40 -6.52 -5.24
C LEU A 123 3.41 -6.40 -6.39
N TYR A 124 3.07 -5.55 -7.36
CA TYR A 124 3.97 -5.10 -8.42
C TYR A 124 4.18 -3.59 -8.32
N LEU A 125 5.39 -3.13 -8.60
CA LEU A 125 5.77 -1.73 -8.62
C LEU A 125 6.39 -1.36 -9.97
N ALA A 126 6.27 -0.09 -10.37
CA ALA A 126 6.92 0.44 -11.56
C ALA A 126 7.09 1.97 -11.48
N PHE A 127 8.00 2.50 -12.30
CA PHE A 127 8.01 3.91 -12.68
C PHE A 127 6.97 4.15 -13.79
N ASN A 128 6.14 5.19 -13.66
CA ASN A 128 5.04 5.45 -14.60
C ASN A 128 5.49 6.21 -15.85
N ASP A 129 5.84 5.46 -16.89
CA ASP A 129 6.36 5.97 -18.16
C ASP A 129 5.81 5.13 -19.34
N ASN A 130 6.01 5.59 -20.57
CA ASN A 130 5.70 4.87 -21.80
C ASN A 130 6.95 4.49 -22.61
N VAL A 131 8.08 5.15 -22.39
CA VAL A 131 9.39 4.83 -23.00
C VAL A 131 10.35 4.44 -21.87
N TYR A 132 10.93 3.26 -21.95
CA TYR A 132 11.81 2.73 -20.89
C TYR A 132 13.27 2.56 -21.34
N SER A 133 13.52 2.64 -22.66
CA SER A 133 14.85 2.42 -23.23
C SER A 133 15.81 3.59 -23.00
N ASP A 134 15.30 4.76 -22.69
CA ASP A 134 16.01 6.00 -22.37
C ASP A 134 15.93 6.34 -20.87
N ASN A 135 15.45 5.40 -20.06
CA ASN A 135 15.34 5.55 -18.61
C ASN A 135 16.59 5.03 -17.91
N GLY A 136 16.87 5.61 -16.75
CA GLY A 136 17.94 5.18 -15.87
C GLY A 136 17.66 5.48 -14.40
N GLY A 137 18.52 4.97 -13.51
CA GLY A 137 18.32 5.12 -12.07
C GLY A 137 17.22 4.21 -11.53
N SER A 138 16.84 4.43 -10.27
CA SER A 138 15.93 3.55 -9.56
C SER A 138 15.35 4.20 -8.32
N PHE A 139 14.19 3.71 -7.89
CA PHE A 139 13.68 3.95 -6.55
C PHE A 139 14.04 2.79 -5.61
N THR A 140 14.22 3.11 -4.32
CA THR A 140 14.30 2.14 -3.24
C THR A 140 13.00 2.20 -2.44
N ALA A 141 12.19 1.14 -2.51
CA ALA A 141 10.93 1.01 -1.79
C ALA A 141 11.10 0.11 -0.56
N THR A 142 10.73 0.63 0.61
CA THR A 142 10.60 -0.14 1.85
C THR A 142 9.14 -0.49 2.06
N ILE A 143 8.81 -1.77 1.97
CA ILE A 143 7.45 -2.30 1.90
C ILE A 143 7.13 -3.07 3.18
N SER A 144 5.97 -2.82 3.80
CA SER A 144 5.49 -3.62 4.93
C SER A 144 3.97 -3.76 4.91
N THR A 145 3.47 -4.87 5.44
CA THR A 145 2.04 -5.13 5.59
C THR A 145 1.69 -5.33 7.06
N VAL A 146 0.65 -4.65 7.53
CA VAL A 146 0.15 -4.78 8.90
C VAL A 146 -1.29 -5.30 8.84
N PRO A 147 -1.62 -6.43 9.49
CA PRO A 147 -3.01 -6.84 9.66
C PRO A 147 -3.80 -5.77 10.43
N ILE A 148 -5.07 -5.52 10.08
CA ILE A 148 -5.96 -4.78 10.99
C ILE A 148 -5.93 -5.54 12.33
N PRO A 149 -5.56 -4.91 13.45
CA PRO A 149 -5.52 -5.60 14.72
C PRO A 149 -6.89 -6.21 14.99
N ALA A 150 -6.95 -7.51 15.24
CA ALA A 150 -8.17 -8.19 15.66
C ALA A 150 -8.81 -7.54 16.91
N ALA A 151 -8.06 -6.69 17.63
CA ALA A 151 -8.52 -5.81 18.69
C ALA A 151 -9.66 -4.89 18.22
N ALA A 152 -9.60 -4.32 17.00
CA ALA A 152 -10.67 -3.47 16.48
C ALA A 152 -12.01 -4.23 16.37
N TRP A 153 -11.96 -5.51 15.98
CA TRP A 153 -13.12 -6.40 15.94
C TRP A 153 -13.60 -6.83 17.34
N LEU A 154 -12.68 -7.05 18.27
CA LEU A 154 -12.99 -7.44 19.64
C LEU A 154 -13.60 -6.30 20.46
N PHE A 155 -13.09 -5.07 20.31
CA PHE A 155 -13.70 -3.92 20.99
C PHE A 155 -15.10 -3.62 20.45
N GLY A 156 -15.33 -3.75 19.13
CA GLY A 156 -16.65 -3.61 18.54
C GLY A 156 -17.66 -4.63 19.07
N SER A 157 -17.29 -5.91 19.13
CA SER A 157 -18.16 -6.98 19.64
C SER A 157 -18.37 -6.93 21.16
N ALA A 158 -17.36 -6.56 21.93
CA ALA A 158 -17.47 -6.40 23.38
C ALA A 158 -18.41 -5.25 23.76
N LEU A 159 -18.34 -4.11 23.05
CA LEU A 159 -19.25 -2.97 23.27
C LEU A 159 -20.71 -3.31 22.93
N LEU A 160 -20.95 -4.06 21.84
CA LEU A 160 -22.29 -4.55 21.50
C LEU A 160 -22.82 -5.54 22.56
N GLY A 161 -21.97 -6.44 23.06
CA GLY A 161 -22.34 -7.37 24.14
C GLY A 161 -22.73 -6.67 25.44
N LEU A 162 -22.00 -5.63 25.85
CA LEU A 162 -22.30 -4.82 27.04
C LEU A 162 -23.62 -4.04 26.93
N GLY A 163 -23.99 -3.58 25.73
CA GLY A 163 -25.28 -2.91 25.49
C GLY A 163 -26.49 -3.83 25.64
N VAL A 164 -26.37 -5.09 25.26
CA VAL A 164 -27.45 -6.10 25.39
C VAL A 164 -27.65 -6.54 26.84
N ILE A 165 -26.58 -6.62 27.63
CA ILE A 165 -26.64 -7.04 29.05
C ILE A 165 -27.44 -6.05 29.91
N LYS A 166 -27.44 -4.75 29.57
CA LYS A 166 -28.21 -3.73 30.31
C LYS A 166 -29.74 -3.79 30.10
N ARG A 167 -30.27 -4.60 29.18
CA ARG A 167 -31.72 -4.65 28.88
C ARG A 167 -32.52 -5.73 29.63
N LYS A 168 -31.91 -6.58 30.46
CA LYS A 168 -32.64 -7.55 31.29
C LYS A 168 -32.69 -7.13 32.77
N ARG A 169 -33.45 -6.08 33.07
CA ARG A 169 -34.08 -5.88 34.39
C ARG A 169 -35.42 -5.15 34.20
N ALA A 170 -36.48 -5.93 34.06
CA ALA A 170 -37.86 -5.63 34.40
C ALA A 170 -38.47 -6.93 34.93
#